data_AF-A0A953GWN7-F1
#
_entry.id   AF-A0A953GWN7-F1
#
_cell.length_a   1.000
_cell.length_b   1.000
_cell.length_c   1.000
_cell.angle_alpha   90.00
_cell.angle_beta   90.00
_cell.angle_gamma   90.00
#
_symmetry.space_group_name_H-M   'P 1'
#
loop_
_entity.id
_entity.type
_entity.pdbx_description
1 polymer ?
#
loop_
_entity_poly.entity_id
_entity_poly.type
_entity_poly.pdbx_seq_one_letter_code
_entity_poly.pdbx_strand_id
1 'polypeptide(L)'
;MNKQQQQSTQAAGCDFSLGERVTRAAYARPYKPKQGEARHRPLRIYTLDPSASRLDGAIATVNVPYEKLKPGPKGKLFLVEDRNDTTNEQYEPADLNDRHQLITDGFPPSLSDPRFHQQMVYAVCSLVHSAFRRALGRDIAWGYRVAQEGEAPGNPDPARLRIRPHAFEDANAYYDQDNGELAFGYFRAGEDSDDLPGGIIFTALSHDIIAHEVTHALLDGLRAHFFFPSNRDVPAFHEAFADLVAVFQHFTYREVLTQALKKSGGKLEQAKFLTGIAGQFGRAINGKTSLRTAIDFSEQTPDGMAHQPRRYAEAATEAHELGSVLVAAVFEVFLVLFKRKTDRYLLLATNGSGILPAGQIPYYLIDVLAEEASDLATQIQTMCIRAIDLCPPVDIEFGDFLRAVITADCDLTPDDPWAYREAWITAFRRRGIYPEGLESLSEETLCWKEPRQKVPPVEDLSFSAMRFDGDPSRPAGVAELERQARAIGALVTQPALMEEFGIVAPGDPRIGNDTVTIPSVESVRLARRAGPDGVIVFDLVAEVTQCRTVNDPEGPWEFYGGATIILDPSGRIRYVISKSIASERRLERARAYAKNSDLWHLHNGKRVPKSGMVKALHAEKRKKK
;
A
#
# COMPACT_ATOMS: atom_id res chain seq x y z
N MET A 1 -8.91 -24.36 -23.32
CA MET A 1 -10.20 -23.77 -23.73
C MET A 1 -11.24 -24.22 -22.72
N ASN A 2 -11.32 -23.53 -21.57
CA ASN A 2 -12.33 -23.73 -20.52
C ASN A 2 -12.85 -22.33 -20.19
N LYS A 3 -14.10 -22.05 -20.58
CA LYS A 3 -14.78 -20.79 -20.27
C LYS A 3 -15.17 -20.82 -18.80
N GLN A 4 -14.47 -20.05 -17.96
CA GLN A 4 -15.07 -19.57 -16.72
C GLN A 4 -16.33 -18.78 -17.11
N GLN A 5 -17.50 -19.26 -16.71
CA GLN A 5 -18.76 -18.56 -16.88
C GLN A 5 -18.76 -17.34 -15.95
N GLN A 6 -18.24 -16.22 -16.44
CA GLN A 6 -18.66 -14.90 -15.97
C GLN A 6 -20.17 -14.82 -16.22
N GLN A 7 -20.96 -14.66 -15.15
CA GLN A 7 -22.40 -14.47 -15.27
C GLN A 7 -22.65 -13.12 -15.95
N SER A 8 -22.83 -13.14 -17.28
CA SER A 8 -23.34 -12.01 -18.03
C SER A 8 -24.74 -11.70 -17.50
N THR A 9 -24.98 -10.46 -17.15
CA THR A 9 -26.28 -10.07 -16.61
C THR A 9 -26.88 -8.99 -17.46
N GLN A 10 -27.91 -9.41 -18.22
CA GLN A 10 -28.70 -8.55 -19.09
C GLN A 10 -29.64 -7.71 -18.22
N ALA A 11 -29.18 -6.52 -17.83
CA ALA A 11 -30.07 -5.44 -17.41
C ALA A 11 -30.08 -4.39 -18.54
N ALA A 12 -31.17 -4.41 -19.32
CA ALA A 12 -31.56 -3.44 -20.36
C ALA A 12 -30.47 -2.47 -20.86
N GLY A 13 -29.74 -2.86 -21.91
CA GLY A 13 -29.16 -1.88 -22.85
C GLY A 13 -27.73 -2.10 -23.29
N CYS A 14 -26.80 -2.55 -22.44
CA CYS A 14 -25.41 -2.84 -22.80
C CYS A 14 -24.81 -3.92 -21.88
N ASP A 15 -24.02 -4.85 -22.44
CA ASP A 15 -23.44 -5.98 -21.71
C ASP A 15 -22.23 -5.54 -20.86
N PHE A 16 -22.27 -5.81 -19.55
CA PHE A 16 -21.13 -5.76 -18.64
C PHE A 16 -21.05 -7.04 -17.79
N SER A 17 -19.89 -7.28 -17.20
CA SER A 17 -19.67 -8.33 -16.20
C SER A 17 -19.45 -7.76 -14.81
N LEU A 18 -19.68 -8.60 -13.79
CA LEU A 18 -19.28 -8.32 -12.42
C LEU A 18 -17.98 -9.09 -12.13
N GLY A 19 -16.94 -8.36 -11.74
CA GLY A 19 -15.67 -8.96 -11.33
C GLY A 19 -15.81 -9.76 -10.04
N GLU A 20 -14.99 -10.79 -9.87
CA GLU A 20 -15.00 -11.63 -8.65
C GLU A 20 -14.77 -10.81 -7.37
N ARG A 21 -14.06 -9.68 -7.51
CA ARG A 21 -13.73 -8.75 -6.41
C ARG A 21 -14.94 -8.03 -5.82
N VAL A 22 -16.03 -7.88 -6.56
CA VAL A 22 -17.25 -7.18 -6.11
C VAL A 22 -17.75 -7.74 -4.79
N THR A 23 -17.72 -9.07 -4.64
CA THR A 23 -18.30 -9.75 -3.48
C THR A 23 -17.30 -9.97 -2.34
N ARG A 24 -16.00 -9.77 -2.58
CA ARG A 24 -14.94 -10.12 -1.61
C ARG A 24 -15.04 -9.37 -0.29
N ALA A 25 -15.51 -8.11 -0.32
CA ALA A 25 -15.76 -7.30 0.87
C ALA A 25 -16.80 -7.92 1.82
N ALA A 26 -17.68 -8.79 1.33
CA ALA A 26 -18.64 -9.50 2.20
C ALA A 26 -17.97 -10.56 3.08
N TYR A 27 -16.84 -11.14 2.65
CA TYR A 27 -16.18 -12.27 3.31
C TYR A 27 -15.07 -11.84 4.28
N ALA A 28 -14.28 -10.83 3.93
CA ALA A 28 -13.17 -10.34 4.75
C ALA A 28 -13.65 -9.39 5.88
N ARG A 29 -14.27 -9.97 6.92
CA ARG A 29 -14.78 -9.19 8.07
C ARG A 29 -13.91 -9.39 9.31
N PRO A 30 -13.34 -8.32 9.90
CA PRO A 30 -12.66 -8.40 11.18
C PRO A 30 -13.61 -8.92 12.27
N TYR A 31 -13.02 -9.57 13.28
CA TYR A 31 -13.76 -9.97 14.47
C TYR A 31 -14.39 -8.75 15.16
N LYS A 32 -15.65 -8.89 15.59
CA LYS A 32 -16.35 -7.89 16.40
C LYS A 32 -16.39 -8.40 17.85
N PRO A 33 -15.62 -7.80 18.78
CA PRO A 33 -15.65 -8.19 20.18
C PRO A 33 -17.05 -8.08 20.76
N LYS A 34 -17.46 -9.12 21.49
CA LYS A 34 -18.74 -9.15 22.22
C LYS A 34 -18.67 -8.23 23.44
N GLN A 35 -19.82 -7.87 23.99
CA GLN A 35 -19.88 -7.14 25.25
C GLN A 35 -19.17 -7.96 26.35
N GLY A 36 -18.26 -7.31 27.08
CA GLY A 36 -17.44 -7.95 28.11
C GLY A 36 -16.11 -8.54 27.62
N GLU A 37 -15.89 -8.64 26.30
CA GLU A 37 -14.57 -9.00 25.75
C GLU A 37 -13.67 -7.78 25.66
N ALA A 38 -12.36 -8.00 25.78
CA ALA A 38 -11.36 -6.96 25.59
C ALA A 38 -11.45 -6.38 24.16
N ARG A 39 -11.08 -5.11 24.01
CA ARG A 39 -10.99 -4.47 22.69
C ARG A 39 -9.67 -4.78 21.97
N HIS A 40 -8.62 -4.98 22.76
CA HIS A 40 -7.27 -5.19 22.26
C HIS A 40 -6.57 -6.30 23.05
N ARG A 41 -5.56 -6.91 22.43
CA ARG A 41 -4.60 -7.79 23.06
C ARG A 41 -3.22 -7.13 23.00
N PRO A 42 -2.53 -6.93 24.12
CA PRO A 42 -1.13 -6.52 24.10
C PRO A 42 -0.25 -7.69 23.62
N LEU A 43 0.66 -7.41 22.71
CA LEU A 43 1.67 -8.36 22.22
C LEU A 43 3.02 -7.67 22.14
N ARG A 44 4.08 -8.38 22.52
CA ARG A 44 5.46 -7.90 22.33
C ARG A 44 5.94 -8.17 20.91
N ILE A 45 6.65 -7.20 20.34
CA ILE A 45 7.27 -7.28 19.00
C ILE A 45 8.70 -6.73 19.05
N TYR A 46 9.51 -7.10 18.06
CA TYR A 46 10.68 -6.31 17.72
C TYR A 46 10.24 -5.10 16.90
N THR A 47 10.68 -3.89 17.26
CA THR A 47 10.44 -2.67 16.46
C THR A 47 11.55 -2.45 15.46
N LEU A 48 12.77 -2.85 15.81
CA LEU A 48 14.00 -2.77 15.02
C LEU A 48 14.49 -4.20 14.70
N ASP A 49 15.62 -4.28 14.01
CA ASP A 49 16.36 -5.54 13.91
C ASP A 49 16.61 -6.14 15.30
N PRO A 50 16.48 -7.47 15.50
CA PRO A 50 16.74 -8.11 16.79
C PRO A 50 18.13 -7.87 17.40
N SER A 51 19.12 -7.51 16.58
CA SER A 51 20.47 -7.11 17.02
C SER A 51 20.50 -5.73 17.70
N ALA A 52 19.45 -4.91 17.54
CA ALA A 52 19.37 -3.58 18.13
C ALA A 52 19.25 -3.62 19.66
N SER A 53 19.85 -2.63 20.33
CA SER A 53 19.80 -2.52 21.78
C SER A 53 18.37 -2.31 22.28
N ARG A 54 18.00 -3.00 23.37
CA ARG A 54 16.74 -2.74 24.08
C ARG A 54 16.62 -1.28 24.55
N LEU A 55 17.74 -0.64 24.88
CA LEU A 55 17.76 0.77 25.29
C LEU A 55 17.43 1.73 24.12
N ASP A 56 17.58 1.24 22.88
CA ASP A 56 17.24 1.98 21.66
C ASP A 56 15.77 1.77 21.25
N GLY A 57 14.98 1.09 22.09
CA GLY A 57 13.56 0.85 21.84
C GLY A 57 13.29 -0.37 20.97
N ALA A 58 14.24 -1.31 20.83
CA ALA A 58 14.14 -2.49 19.95
C ALA A 58 12.96 -3.43 20.25
N ILE A 59 12.32 -3.31 21.41
CA ILE A 59 11.14 -4.09 21.78
C ILE A 59 10.04 -3.12 22.18
N ALA A 60 8.85 -3.30 21.60
CA ALA A 60 7.64 -2.60 22.01
C ALA A 60 6.52 -3.58 22.35
N THR A 61 5.58 -3.12 23.19
CA THR A 61 4.30 -3.81 23.41
C THR A 61 3.24 -3.07 22.62
N VAL A 62 2.59 -3.77 21.69
CA VAL A 62 1.61 -3.22 20.77
C VAL A 62 0.23 -3.78 21.04
N ASN A 63 -0.80 -2.95 20.88
CA ASN A 63 -2.18 -3.33 21.08
C ASN A 63 -2.80 -3.77 19.75
N VAL A 64 -2.94 -5.08 19.54
CA VAL A 64 -3.63 -5.61 18.35
C VAL A 64 -5.13 -5.73 18.62
N PRO A 65 -6.02 -5.57 17.62
CA PRO A 65 -7.45 -5.80 17.79
C PRO A 65 -7.71 -7.19 18.37
N TYR A 66 -8.50 -7.26 19.44
CA TYR A 66 -8.77 -8.54 20.09
C TYR A 66 -9.64 -9.42 19.20
N GLU A 67 -9.25 -10.69 19.08
CA GLU A 67 -10.11 -11.76 18.60
C GLU A 67 -9.77 -13.09 19.28
N LYS A 68 -10.72 -14.02 19.28
CA LYS A 68 -10.48 -15.38 19.77
C LYS A 68 -9.76 -16.20 18.69
N LEU A 69 -8.48 -16.47 18.93
CA LEU A 69 -7.60 -17.19 18.02
C LEU A 69 -7.58 -18.71 18.26
N LYS A 70 -7.28 -19.49 17.22
CA LYS A 70 -6.77 -20.87 17.41
C LYS A 70 -5.23 -20.85 17.41
N PRO A 71 -4.56 -21.88 17.96
CA PRO A 71 -3.11 -21.99 17.93
C PRO A 71 -2.51 -21.86 16.52
N GLY A 72 -1.36 -21.20 16.43
CA GLY A 72 -0.74 -20.76 15.18
C GLY A 72 -1.56 -19.60 14.66
N PRO A 73 -1.51 -18.41 15.30
CA PRO A 73 -2.56 -17.40 15.35
C PRO A 73 -3.55 -17.45 14.17
N LYS A 74 -4.64 -18.20 14.34
CA LYS A 74 -5.69 -18.35 13.30
C LYS A 74 -6.88 -17.48 13.68
N GLY A 75 -6.98 -16.34 13.01
CA GLY A 75 -8.03 -15.34 13.20
C GLY A 75 -9.02 -15.28 12.05
N LYS A 76 -9.73 -14.16 11.98
CA LYS A 76 -10.70 -13.84 10.91
C LYS A 76 -10.05 -13.35 9.62
N LEU A 77 -8.88 -12.71 9.72
CA LEU A 77 -8.19 -12.10 8.58
C LEU A 77 -6.83 -12.73 8.27
N PHE A 78 -6.20 -13.33 9.28
CA PHE A 78 -4.86 -13.90 9.18
C PHE A 78 -4.84 -15.34 9.65
N LEU A 79 -4.02 -16.13 8.98
CA LEU A 79 -3.79 -17.54 9.26
C LEU A 79 -2.28 -17.78 9.28
N VAL A 80 -1.70 -17.94 10.49
CA VAL A 80 -0.29 -18.28 10.61
C VAL A 80 -0.10 -19.78 10.50
N GLU A 81 0.58 -20.23 9.44
CA GLU A 81 0.88 -21.64 9.16
C GLU A 81 2.39 -21.81 9.01
N ASP A 82 3.00 -22.32 10.07
CA ASP A 82 4.45 -22.36 10.20
C ASP A 82 5.01 -23.72 9.76
N ARG A 83 5.11 -23.88 8.43
CA ARG A 83 5.75 -25.03 7.78
C ARG A 83 6.89 -24.54 6.90
N ASN A 84 8.03 -25.20 7.01
CA ASN A 84 9.22 -24.95 6.20
C ASN A 84 9.22 -25.87 4.98
N ASP A 85 9.19 -25.33 3.76
CA ASP A 85 9.19 -26.14 2.54
C ASP A 85 10.59 -26.67 2.19
N THR A 86 11.66 -26.07 2.72
CA THR A 86 13.04 -26.53 2.52
C THR A 86 13.35 -27.75 3.39
N THR A 87 12.99 -27.72 4.68
CA THR A 87 13.27 -28.81 5.63
C THR A 87 12.10 -29.77 5.82
N ASN A 88 10.90 -29.40 5.34
CA ASN A 88 9.63 -30.08 5.59
C ASN A 88 9.27 -30.15 7.09
N GLU A 89 9.87 -29.30 7.92
CA GLU A 89 9.56 -29.18 9.34
C GLU A 89 8.27 -28.40 9.56
N GLN A 90 7.52 -28.79 10.59
CA GLN A 90 6.34 -28.08 11.05
C GLN A 90 6.59 -27.63 12.50
N TYR A 91 6.52 -26.32 12.73
CA TYR A 91 6.82 -25.74 14.03
C TYR A 91 5.62 -25.80 14.98
N GLU A 92 5.89 -25.79 16.29
CA GLU A 92 4.85 -25.75 17.31
C GLU A 92 3.99 -24.48 17.15
N PRO A 93 2.65 -24.60 17.07
CA PRO A 93 1.78 -23.45 16.87
C PRO A 93 1.65 -22.59 18.14
N ALA A 94 1.86 -21.28 18.01
CA ALA A 94 1.73 -20.34 19.13
C ALA A 94 0.27 -20.21 19.59
N ASP A 95 -0.04 -20.49 20.86
CA ASP A 95 -1.37 -20.28 21.45
C ASP A 95 -1.43 -18.96 22.22
N LEU A 96 -1.92 -17.91 21.56
CA LEU A 96 -2.10 -16.58 22.18
C LEU A 96 -3.36 -16.48 23.06
N ASN A 97 -4.17 -17.54 23.15
CA ASN A 97 -5.28 -17.63 24.11
C ASN A 97 -4.90 -18.39 25.38
N ASP A 98 -3.70 -18.96 25.44
CA ASP A 98 -3.18 -19.57 26.66
C ASP A 98 -3.15 -18.54 27.81
N ARG A 99 -3.51 -19.00 29.02
CA ARG A 99 -3.66 -18.12 30.19
C ARG A 99 -2.35 -17.44 30.56
N HIS A 100 -1.22 -18.13 30.42
CA HIS A 100 0.08 -17.54 30.70
C HIS A 100 0.37 -16.41 29.71
N GLN A 101 0.19 -16.68 28.41
CA GLN A 101 0.43 -15.69 27.36
C GLN A 101 -0.48 -14.46 27.45
N LEU A 102 -1.73 -14.63 27.90
CA LEU A 102 -2.64 -13.51 28.14
C LEU A 102 -2.20 -12.60 29.30
N ILE A 103 -1.47 -13.14 30.29
CA ILE A 103 -0.98 -12.37 31.46
C ILE A 103 0.37 -11.72 31.17
N THR A 104 1.17 -12.26 30.23
CA THR A 104 2.53 -11.81 29.92
C THR A 104 2.66 -10.99 28.64
N ASP A 105 1.56 -10.44 28.12
CA ASP A 105 1.53 -9.69 26.87
C ASP A 105 2.12 -10.50 25.69
N GLY A 106 1.75 -11.78 25.64
CA GLY A 106 2.23 -12.76 24.67
C GLY A 106 3.59 -13.37 25.01
N PHE A 107 4.17 -14.05 24.02
CA PHE A 107 5.47 -14.69 24.08
C PHE A 107 6.59 -13.64 24.25
N PRO A 108 7.63 -13.94 25.05
CA PRO A 108 8.78 -13.05 25.16
C PRO A 108 9.55 -12.98 23.83
N PRO A 109 10.11 -11.80 23.47
CA PRO A 109 10.98 -11.67 22.31
C PRO A 109 12.13 -12.67 22.35
N SER A 110 12.27 -13.43 21.27
CA SER A 110 13.23 -14.52 21.14
C SER A 110 13.67 -14.67 19.68
N LEU A 111 14.95 -14.96 19.50
CA LEU A 111 15.54 -15.33 18.20
C LEU A 111 15.38 -16.81 17.86
N SER A 112 15.04 -17.63 18.85
CA SER A 112 15.09 -19.09 18.76
C SER A 112 13.78 -19.79 19.05
N ASP A 113 12.75 -19.06 19.53
CA ASP A 113 11.41 -19.62 19.76
C ASP A 113 10.50 -19.29 18.57
N PRO A 114 10.16 -20.27 17.71
CA PRO A 114 9.29 -20.05 16.55
C PRO A 114 7.92 -19.49 16.92
N ARG A 115 7.43 -19.73 18.15
CA ARG A 115 6.14 -19.22 18.60
C ARG A 115 6.15 -17.70 18.75
N PHE A 116 7.28 -17.12 19.14
CA PHE A 116 7.44 -15.67 19.10
C PHE A 116 7.47 -15.15 17.67
N HIS A 117 8.09 -15.86 16.72
CA HIS A 117 8.13 -15.44 15.31
C HIS A 117 6.72 -15.43 14.70
N GLN A 118 5.89 -16.42 15.04
CA GLN A 118 4.46 -16.46 14.70
C GLN A 118 3.68 -15.30 15.31
N GLN A 119 3.97 -14.93 16.56
CA GLN A 119 3.39 -13.74 17.21
C GLN A 119 3.81 -12.45 16.48
N MET A 120 5.09 -12.33 16.15
CA MET A 120 5.69 -11.17 15.50
C MET A 120 4.99 -10.87 14.17
N VAL A 121 4.92 -11.86 13.27
CA VAL A 121 4.26 -11.66 11.96
C VAL A 121 2.77 -11.35 12.12
N TYR A 122 2.07 -12.01 13.05
CA TYR A 122 0.64 -11.78 13.28
C TYR A 122 0.38 -10.37 13.80
N ALA A 123 1.20 -9.91 14.75
CA ALA A 123 1.05 -8.61 15.38
C ALA A 123 1.27 -7.49 14.37
N VAL A 124 2.39 -7.52 13.63
CA VAL A 124 2.72 -6.48 12.64
C VAL A 124 1.69 -6.45 11.51
N CYS A 125 1.29 -7.61 10.97
CA CYS A 125 0.22 -7.67 9.95
C CYS A 125 -1.10 -7.07 10.46
N SER A 126 -1.45 -7.34 11.72
CA SER A 126 -2.66 -6.80 12.35
C SER A 126 -2.62 -5.28 12.53
N LEU A 127 -1.45 -4.73 12.86
CA LEU A 127 -1.24 -3.28 12.99
C LEU A 127 -1.36 -2.57 11.63
N VAL A 128 -0.67 -3.08 10.61
CA VAL A 128 -0.71 -2.50 9.26
C VAL A 128 -2.13 -2.55 8.70
N HIS A 129 -2.81 -3.71 8.77
CA HIS A 129 -4.21 -3.82 8.36
C HIS A 129 -5.11 -2.83 9.12
N SER A 130 -4.88 -2.67 10.44
CA SER A 130 -5.65 -1.70 11.25
C SER A 130 -5.40 -0.25 10.81
N ALA A 131 -4.18 0.10 10.43
CA ALA A 131 -3.85 1.42 9.90
C ALA A 131 -4.61 1.70 8.60
N PHE A 132 -4.63 0.75 7.66
CA PHE A 132 -5.41 0.89 6.44
C PHE A 132 -6.92 0.98 6.71
N ARG A 133 -7.45 0.12 7.60
CA ARG A 133 -8.87 0.15 7.96
C ARG A 133 -9.28 1.49 8.55
N ARG A 134 -8.43 2.08 9.40
CA ARG A 134 -8.66 3.43 9.97
C ARG A 134 -8.60 4.51 8.89
N ALA A 135 -7.60 4.46 8.01
CA ALA A 135 -7.41 5.46 6.97
C ALA A 135 -8.57 5.50 5.96
N LEU A 136 -9.02 4.33 5.50
CA LEU A 136 -10.09 4.19 4.49
C LEU A 136 -11.51 4.17 5.10
N GLY A 137 -11.62 3.82 6.39
CA GLY A 137 -12.88 3.74 7.12
C GLY A 137 -13.79 2.58 6.75
N ARG A 138 -13.24 1.55 6.10
CA ARG A 138 -13.95 0.33 5.69
C ARG A 138 -13.11 -0.92 5.92
N ASP A 139 -13.77 -2.07 5.93
CA ASP A 139 -13.09 -3.37 5.91
C ASP A 139 -12.41 -3.59 4.55
N ILE A 140 -11.27 -4.30 4.54
CA ILE A 140 -10.42 -4.49 3.36
C ILE A 140 -10.47 -5.94 2.96
N ALA A 141 -10.85 -6.18 1.71
CA ALA A 141 -10.85 -7.50 1.11
C ALA A 141 -9.46 -7.85 0.57
N TRP A 142 -9.17 -9.14 0.42
CA TRP A 142 -7.91 -9.60 -0.17
C TRP A 142 -7.99 -9.71 -1.71
N GLY A 143 -6.85 -9.47 -2.35
CA GLY A 143 -6.71 -9.41 -3.81
C GLY A 143 -6.28 -10.72 -4.48
N TYR A 144 -5.72 -11.67 -3.73
CA TYR A 144 -5.19 -12.92 -4.27
C TYR A 144 -6.22 -13.80 -4.99
N ARG A 145 -5.71 -14.73 -5.79
CA ARG A 145 -6.51 -15.77 -6.44
C ARG A 145 -6.98 -16.78 -5.39
N VAL A 146 -8.28 -17.06 -5.38
CA VAL A 146 -8.86 -18.08 -4.51
C VAL A 146 -8.77 -19.42 -5.23
N ALA A 147 -8.07 -20.38 -4.64
CA ALA A 147 -7.94 -21.72 -5.22
C ALA A 147 -9.31 -22.43 -5.25
N GLN A 148 -9.67 -23.01 -6.40
CA GLN A 148 -10.92 -23.76 -6.53
C GLN A 148 -10.75 -25.21 -6.05
N GLU A 149 -11.86 -25.87 -5.74
CA GLU A 149 -11.86 -27.26 -5.31
C GLU A 149 -11.23 -28.16 -6.38
N GLY A 150 -10.24 -28.97 -6.00
CA GLY A 150 -9.48 -29.83 -6.92
C GLY A 150 -8.26 -29.17 -7.59
N GLU A 151 -8.04 -27.87 -7.40
CA GLU A 151 -6.79 -27.21 -7.79
C GLU A 151 -5.72 -27.36 -6.71
N ALA A 152 -4.50 -27.72 -7.10
CA ALA A 152 -3.32 -27.67 -6.23
C ALA A 152 -2.18 -26.91 -6.94
N PRO A 153 -1.36 -26.12 -6.21
CA PRO A 153 -1.52 -25.54 -4.87
C PRO A 153 -2.14 -24.11 -4.89
N GLY A 154 -2.71 -23.65 -3.77
CA GLY A 154 -3.19 -22.27 -3.56
C GLY A 154 -3.98 -22.08 -2.25
N ASN A 155 -4.38 -20.85 -1.91
CA ASN A 155 -5.22 -20.57 -0.74
C ASN A 155 -6.71 -20.61 -1.12
N PRO A 156 -7.51 -21.56 -0.59
CA PRO A 156 -8.93 -21.68 -0.90
C PRO A 156 -9.80 -20.71 -0.08
N ASP A 157 -9.23 -19.98 0.88
CA ASP A 157 -9.98 -19.09 1.76
C ASP A 157 -9.90 -17.64 1.25
N PRO A 158 -11.00 -17.03 0.79
CA PRO A 158 -11.01 -15.65 0.29
C PRO A 158 -10.92 -14.58 1.40
N ALA A 159 -11.10 -14.95 2.67
CA ALA A 159 -11.17 -14.04 3.79
C ALA A 159 -9.87 -13.96 4.60
N ARG A 160 -8.97 -14.94 4.46
CA ARG A 160 -7.79 -15.08 5.33
C ARG A 160 -6.49 -15.17 4.54
N LEU A 161 -5.60 -14.19 4.73
CA LEU A 161 -4.24 -14.23 4.20
C LEU A 161 -3.41 -15.26 4.99
N ARG A 162 -2.73 -16.17 4.29
CA ARG A 162 -1.80 -17.12 4.92
C ARG A 162 -0.47 -16.43 5.20
N ILE A 163 0.14 -16.71 6.34
CA ILE A 163 1.44 -16.16 6.74
C ILE A 163 2.35 -17.31 7.16
N ARG A 164 3.56 -17.36 6.58
CA ARG A 164 4.53 -18.45 6.75
C ARG A 164 5.87 -17.88 7.24
N PRO A 165 6.12 -17.85 8.56
CA PRO A 165 7.32 -17.22 9.14
C PRO A 165 8.65 -17.88 8.74
N HIS A 166 8.63 -19.19 8.47
CA HIS A 166 9.83 -19.98 8.15
C HIS A 166 9.66 -20.72 6.82
N ALA A 167 9.21 -20.03 5.77
CA ALA A 167 8.77 -20.66 4.53
C ALA A 167 9.89 -21.40 3.77
N PHE A 168 11.09 -20.83 3.70
CA PHE A 168 12.21 -21.37 2.92
C PHE A 168 13.59 -20.86 3.41
N GLU A 169 14.66 -21.56 3.05
CA GLU A 169 16.05 -21.13 3.31
C GLU A 169 16.58 -20.22 2.19
N ASP A 170 16.41 -18.91 2.32
CA ASP A 170 17.01 -17.88 1.47
C ASP A 170 16.90 -16.49 2.15
N ALA A 171 17.75 -15.55 1.74
CA ALA A 171 17.74 -14.15 2.20
C ALA A 171 16.66 -13.33 1.49
N ASN A 172 15.40 -13.77 1.61
CA ASN A 172 14.27 -13.17 0.92
C ASN A 172 12.95 -13.28 1.69
N ALA A 173 12.00 -12.43 1.35
CA ALA A 173 10.59 -12.51 1.72
C ALA A 173 9.75 -12.01 0.53
N TYR A 174 8.51 -12.46 0.41
CA TYR A 174 7.61 -11.99 -0.64
C TYR A 174 6.13 -12.24 -0.32
N TYR A 175 5.26 -11.38 -0.85
CA TYR A 175 3.85 -11.68 -1.10
C TYR A 175 3.66 -12.51 -2.38
N ASP A 176 2.94 -13.62 -2.27
CA ASP A 176 2.55 -14.48 -3.38
C ASP A 176 1.03 -14.37 -3.63
N GLN A 177 0.67 -13.64 -4.69
CA GLN A 177 -0.71 -13.41 -5.12
C GLN A 177 -1.42 -14.70 -5.61
N ASP A 178 -0.68 -15.65 -6.19
CA ASP A 178 -1.26 -16.86 -6.75
C ASP A 178 -1.64 -17.85 -5.65
N ASN A 179 -0.88 -17.83 -4.55
CA ASN A 179 -1.07 -18.68 -3.38
C ASN A 179 -1.76 -17.97 -2.20
N GLY A 180 -1.96 -16.65 -2.25
CA GLY A 180 -2.58 -15.88 -1.18
C GLY A 180 -1.81 -15.98 0.14
N GLU A 181 -0.48 -15.85 0.07
CA GLU A 181 0.41 -16.02 1.22
C GLU A 181 1.55 -15.00 1.30
N LEU A 182 1.97 -14.72 2.54
CA LEU A 182 3.26 -14.09 2.84
C LEU A 182 4.25 -15.18 3.20
N ALA A 183 5.38 -15.22 2.49
CA ALA A 183 6.42 -16.22 2.70
C ALA A 183 7.72 -15.55 3.14
N PHE A 184 8.19 -15.89 4.33
CA PHE A 184 9.40 -15.32 4.93
C PHE A 184 10.51 -16.36 4.95
N GLY A 185 11.67 -16.00 4.42
CA GLY A 185 12.85 -16.84 4.41
C GLY A 185 13.75 -16.66 5.64
N TYR A 186 14.71 -17.57 5.79
CA TYR A 186 15.81 -17.47 6.74
C TYR A 186 17.14 -17.82 6.07
N PHE A 187 18.24 -17.28 6.60
CA PHE A 187 19.58 -17.49 6.03
C PHE A 187 20.66 -17.36 7.10
N ARG A 188 21.86 -17.82 6.79
CA ARG A 188 23.01 -17.66 7.71
C ARG A 188 23.66 -16.30 7.54
N ALA A 189 23.95 -15.66 8.67
CA ALA A 189 24.71 -14.42 8.73
C ALA A 189 26.13 -14.62 8.17
N GLY A 190 26.59 -13.67 7.35
CA GLY A 190 27.95 -13.69 6.81
C GLY A 190 29.01 -13.37 7.87
N GLU A 191 30.28 -13.57 7.55
CA GLU A 191 31.38 -13.31 8.51
C GLU A 191 31.51 -11.82 8.89
N ASP A 192 31.06 -10.91 8.03
CA ASP A 192 31.11 -9.45 8.20
C ASP A 192 29.81 -8.84 8.80
N SER A 193 28.88 -9.66 9.32
CA SER A 193 27.65 -9.13 9.92
C SER A 193 27.86 -8.63 11.36
N ASP A 194 27.08 -7.64 11.79
CA ASP A 194 26.95 -7.26 13.21
C ASP A 194 26.30 -8.39 14.06
N ASP A 195 25.66 -9.37 13.39
CA ASP A 195 25.13 -10.60 13.98
C ASP A 195 26.21 -11.66 14.23
N LEU A 196 25.88 -12.66 15.07
CA LEU A 196 26.75 -13.81 15.32
C LEU A 196 27.13 -14.49 13.98
N PRO A 197 28.42 -14.56 13.61
CA PRO A 197 28.84 -15.22 12.37
C PRO A 197 28.31 -16.66 12.29
N GLY A 198 27.65 -17.00 11.19
CA GLY A 198 27.01 -18.31 10.99
C GLY A 198 25.69 -18.52 11.75
N GLY A 199 25.23 -17.54 12.53
CA GLY A 199 23.90 -17.49 13.14
C GLY A 199 22.80 -17.39 12.09
N ILE A 200 21.58 -17.80 12.45
CA ILE A 200 20.42 -17.75 11.54
C ILE A 200 19.70 -16.42 11.71
N ILE A 201 19.49 -15.73 10.59
CA ILE A 201 18.68 -14.51 10.47
C ILE A 201 17.32 -14.89 9.91
N PHE A 202 16.26 -14.42 10.56
CA PHE A 202 14.88 -14.66 10.16
C PHE A 202 14.26 -13.37 9.64
N THR A 203 13.84 -13.35 8.37
CA THR A 203 13.14 -12.17 7.81
C THR A 203 11.80 -11.90 8.49
N ALA A 204 11.17 -12.94 9.06
CA ALA A 204 9.96 -12.87 9.87
C ALA A 204 10.14 -12.16 11.24
N LEU A 205 11.36 -11.79 11.61
CA LEU A 205 11.64 -10.98 12.80
C LEU A 205 11.85 -9.49 12.49
N SER A 206 11.95 -9.13 11.21
CA SER A 206 12.06 -7.73 10.81
C SER A 206 10.66 -7.12 10.68
N HIS A 207 10.35 -6.17 11.56
CA HIS A 207 9.12 -5.37 11.49
C HIS A 207 8.88 -4.80 10.09
N ASP A 208 9.93 -4.22 9.50
CA ASP A 208 9.82 -3.49 8.24
C ASP A 208 9.60 -4.42 7.06
N ILE A 209 10.26 -5.58 7.02
CA ILE A 209 10.00 -6.61 5.99
C ILE A 209 8.56 -7.10 6.10
N ILE A 210 8.07 -7.41 7.31
CA ILE A 210 6.68 -7.86 7.48
C ILE A 210 5.70 -6.77 7.02
N ALA A 211 5.94 -5.51 7.40
CA ALA A 211 5.10 -4.38 7.04
C ALA A 211 5.12 -4.10 5.52
N HIS A 212 6.27 -4.27 4.87
CA HIS A 212 6.42 -4.17 3.42
C HIS A 212 5.59 -5.25 2.71
N GLU A 213 5.79 -6.52 3.06
CA GLU A 213 5.10 -7.63 2.37
C GLU A 213 3.58 -7.63 2.57
N VAL A 214 3.10 -7.35 3.79
CA VAL A 214 1.65 -7.25 4.02
C VAL A 214 1.05 -6.04 3.29
N THR A 215 1.83 -5.00 3.03
CA THR A 215 1.37 -3.84 2.24
C THR A 215 1.12 -4.22 0.79
N HIS A 216 1.95 -5.08 0.19
CA HIS A 216 1.67 -5.64 -1.15
C HIS A 216 0.33 -6.40 -1.17
N ALA A 217 0.08 -7.25 -0.17
CA ALA A 217 -1.18 -7.99 -0.06
C ALA A 217 -2.41 -7.07 0.11
N LEU A 218 -2.26 -5.97 0.86
CA LEU A 218 -3.30 -4.97 1.04
C LEU A 218 -3.54 -4.16 -0.24
N LEU A 219 -2.49 -3.69 -0.91
CA LEU A 219 -2.60 -2.99 -2.19
C LEU A 219 -3.30 -3.85 -3.23
N ASP A 220 -2.99 -5.15 -3.27
CA ASP A 220 -3.68 -6.10 -4.14
C ASP A 220 -5.16 -6.15 -3.77
N GLY A 221 -5.50 -6.23 -2.49
CA GLY A 221 -6.89 -6.14 -2.03
C GLY A 221 -7.66 -4.88 -2.45
N LEU A 222 -6.98 -3.75 -2.64
CA LEU A 222 -7.61 -2.45 -2.85
C LEU A 222 -8.01 -2.18 -4.29
N ARG A 223 -7.35 -2.76 -5.31
CA ARG A 223 -7.57 -2.42 -6.73
C ARG A 223 -7.35 -3.61 -7.65
N ALA A 224 -8.09 -3.71 -8.75
CA ALA A 224 -8.17 -4.94 -9.53
C ALA A 224 -6.91 -5.28 -10.34
N HIS A 225 -6.49 -4.35 -11.18
CA HIS A 225 -5.34 -4.52 -12.08
C HIS A 225 -4.17 -3.64 -11.69
N PHE A 226 -4.04 -3.35 -10.40
CA PHE A 226 -2.99 -2.48 -9.87
C PHE A 226 -1.60 -3.12 -9.99
N PHE A 227 -1.52 -4.45 -9.94
CA PHE A 227 -0.28 -5.23 -10.13
C PHE A 227 0.00 -5.59 -11.59
N PHE A 228 -0.81 -5.09 -12.54
CA PHE A 228 -0.56 -5.35 -13.95
C PHE A 228 0.60 -4.46 -14.43
N PRO A 229 1.74 -5.01 -14.89
CA PRO A 229 2.95 -4.25 -15.18
C PRO A 229 2.85 -3.50 -16.53
N SER A 230 1.95 -2.53 -16.62
CA SER A 230 1.68 -1.76 -17.85
C SER A 230 2.74 -0.71 -18.15
N ASN A 231 3.44 -0.21 -17.14
CA ASN A 231 4.50 0.78 -17.27
C ASN A 231 5.55 0.61 -16.14
N ARG A 232 6.64 1.37 -16.17
CA ARG A 232 7.73 1.29 -15.17
C ARG A 232 7.35 1.79 -13.77
N ASP A 233 6.41 2.73 -13.68
CA ASP A 233 5.94 3.32 -12.43
C ASP A 233 5.08 2.33 -11.63
N VAL A 234 4.37 1.40 -12.29
CA VAL A 234 3.55 0.41 -11.59
C VAL A 234 4.36 -0.39 -10.56
N PRO A 235 5.39 -1.18 -10.94
CA PRO A 235 6.18 -1.92 -9.95
C PRO A 235 6.92 -0.98 -8.99
N ALA A 236 7.44 0.15 -9.47
CA ALA A 236 8.14 1.12 -8.63
C ALA A 236 7.24 1.76 -7.55
N PHE A 237 5.97 1.97 -7.87
CA PHE A 237 4.97 2.49 -6.95
C PHE A 237 4.69 1.50 -5.82
N HIS A 238 4.56 0.21 -6.15
CA HIS A 238 4.30 -0.83 -5.15
C HIS A 238 5.45 -0.94 -4.15
N GLU A 239 6.69 -0.98 -4.65
CA GLU A 239 7.90 -0.96 -3.81
C GLU A 239 7.95 0.29 -2.93
N ALA A 240 7.80 1.48 -3.53
CA ALA A 240 7.85 2.74 -2.80
C ALA A 240 6.74 2.85 -1.74
N PHE A 241 5.53 2.38 -2.06
CA PHE A 241 4.40 2.47 -1.15
C PHE A 241 4.56 1.51 0.03
N ALA A 242 5.02 0.28 -0.21
CA ALA A 242 5.36 -0.68 0.83
C ALA A 242 6.47 -0.15 1.76
N ASP A 243 7.51 0.47 1.20
CA ASP A 243 8.58 1.14 1.95
C ASP A 243 8.05 2.29 2.82
N LEU A 244 7.19 3.15 2.25
CA LEU A 244 6.61 4.26 2.99
C LEU A 244 5.74 3.78 4.15
N VAL A 245 4.95 2.71 3.96
CA VAL A 245 4.16 2.14 5.04
C VAL A 245 5.08 1.57 6.13
N ALA A 246 6.11 0.80 5.78
CA ALA A 246 7.06 0.23 6.73
C ALA A 246 7.77 1.32 7.54
N VAL A 247 8.33 2.32 6.86
CA VAL A 247 9.01 3.47 7.50
C VAL A 247 8.04 4.21 8.43
N PHE A 248 6.86 4.63 7.96
CA PHE A 248 5.97 5.40 8.83
C PHE A 248 5.37 4.60 9.98
N GLN A 249 5.14 3.29 9.83
CA GLN A 249 4.78 2.43 10.97
C GLN A 249 5.85 2.47 12.05
N HIS A 250 7.13 2.42 11.65
CA HIS A 250 8.24 2.50 12.59
C HIS A 250 8.25 3.81 13.40
N PHE A 251 7.90 4.92 12.75
CA PHE A 251 7.78 6.23 13.39
C PHE A 251 6.58 6.33 14.35
N THR A 252 5.67 5.36 14.38
CA THR A 252 4.60 5.34 15.38
C THR A 252 5.08 4.88 16.77
N TYR A 253 6.29 4.32 16.86
CA TYR A 253 6.87 3.84 18.12
C TYR A 253 7.59 4.98 18.87
N ARG A 254 6.96 5.50 19.93
CA ARG A 254 7.43 6.67 20.70
C ARG A 254 8.82 6.47 21.29
N GLU A 255 9.13 5.27 21.80
CA GLU A 255 10.42 4.97 22.42
C GLU A 255 11.57 5.07 21.41
N VAL A 256 11.36 4.52 20.21
CA VAL A 256 12.32 4.59 19.09
C VAL A 256 12.59 6.05 18.74
N LEU A 257 11.53 6.85 18.55
CA LEU A 257 11.67 8.27 18.21
C LEU A 257 12.37 9.08 19.31
N THR A 258 12.01 8.81 20.56
CA THR A 258 12.62 9.48 21.73
C THR A 258 14.13 9.24 21.76
N GLN A 259 14.58 8.01 21.50
CA GLN A 259 16.00 7.69 21.47
C GLN A 259 16.71 8.26 20.24
N ALA A 260 16.05 8.22 19.08
CA ALA A 260 16.57 8.83 17.86
C ALA A 260 16.82 10.33 18.04
N LEU A 261 15.84 11.06 18.59
CA LEU A 261 15.91 12.50 18.86
C LEU A 261 16.96 12.85 19.92
N LYS A 262 17.10 12.03 20.97
CA LYS A 262 18.17 12.18 21.97
C LYS A 262 19.55 12.09 21.33
N LYS A 263 19.77 11.08 20.48
CA LYS A 263 21.06 10.85 19.81
C LYS A 263 21.37 11.91 18.76
N SER A 264 20.36 12.50 18.13
CA SER A 264 20.53 13.46 17.05
C SER A 264 20.54 14.93 17.51
N GLY A 265 20.42 15.20 18.81
CA GLY A 265 20.29 16.57 19.29
C GLY A 265 19.01 17.24 18.77
N GLY A 266 17.92 16.49 18.62
CA GLY A 266 16.58 16.99 18.30
C GLY A 266 16.36 17.27 16.81
N LYS A 267 17.38 17.03 15.99
CA LYS A 267 17.34 17.18 14.54
C LYS A 267 17.05 15.83 13.90
N LEU A 268 15.86 15.67 13.33
CA LEU A 268 15.46 14.39 12.72
C LEU A 268 16.29 14.07 11.47
N GLU A 269 16.64 15.08 10.70
CA GLU A 269 17.50 15.00 9.52
C GLU A 269 18.92 14.49 9.85
N GLN A 270 19.40 14.74 11.07
CA GLN A 270 20.73 14.30 11.54
C GLN A 270 20.67 12.96 12.28
N ALA A 271 19.48 12.39 12.49
CA ALA A 271 19.33 11.09 13.13
C ALA A 271 19.83 10.00 12.17
N LYS A 272 21.14 9.70 12.23
CA LYS A 272 21.81 8.59 11.53
C LYS A 272 21.11 7.24 11.73
N PHE A 273 20.33 7.12 12.79
CA PHE A 273 19.51 5.97 13.11
C PHE A 273 18.25 5.89 12.23
N LEU A 274 17.56 7.00 11.95
CA LEU A 274 16.41 7.06 11.05
C LEU A 274 16.83 6.94 9.57
N THR A 275 17.97 7.54 9.21
CA THR A 275 18.60 7.34 7.89
C THR A 275 19.30 5.97 7.77
N GLY A 276 19.63 5.37 8.92
CA GLY A 276 20.24 4.06 9.08
C GLY A 276 19.25 2.91 8.95
N ILE A 277 18.01 3.05 9.45
CA ILE A 277 16.90 2.13 9.21
C ILE A 277 16.62 2.04 7.71
N ALA A 278 16.51 3.20 7.05
CA ALA A 278 16.41 3.30 5.60
C ALA A 278 17.67 2.69 4.89
N GLY A 279 18.86 2.87 5.46
CA GLY A 279 20.11 2.36 4.89
C GLY A 279 20.42 0.88 5.15
N GLN A 280 19.92 0.30 6.24
CA GLN A 280 19.95 -1.13 6.56
C GLN A 280 18.85 -1.85 5.78
N PHE A 281 17.68 -1.23 5.60
CA PHE A 281 16.64 -1.63 4.65
C PHE A 281 17.22 -1.81 3.23
N GLY A 282 17.90 -0.78 2.70
CA GLY A 282 18.60 -0.86 1.41
C GLY A 282 19.87 -1.73 1.40
N ARG A 283 20.32 -2.29 2.52
CA ARG A 283 21.47 -3.23 2.55
C ARG A 283 21.05 -4.68 2.71
N ALA A 284 20.10 -4.96 3.61
CA ALA A 284 19.45 -6.26 3.77
C ALA A 284 18.70 -6.67 2.50
N ILE A 285 18.03 -5.72 1.83
CA ILE A 285 17.35 -5.96 0.56
C ILE A 285 18.23 -5.64 -0.65
N ASN A 286 19.21 -4.72 -0.62
CA ASN A 286 19.81 -4.24 -1.87
C ASN A 286 21.32 -4.45 -2.03
N GLY A 287 22.09 -4.86 -1.01
CA GLY A 287 23.53 -5.13 -1.10
C GLY A 287 24.43 -4.00 -1.63
N LYS A 288 23.90 -2.91 -2.22
CA LYS A 288 24.64 -1.82 -2.87
C LYS A 288 23.97 -0.45 -2.80
N THR A 289 22.67 -0.33 -2.45
CA THR A 289 21.98 0.98 -2.47
C THR A 289 21.22 1.21 -1.18
N SER A 290 21.89 1.80 -0.19
CA SER A 290 21.23 2.32 1.02
C SER A 290 20.35 3.53 0.68
N LEU A 291 19.17 3.68 1.28
CA LEU A 291 18.35 4.91 1.22
C LEU A 291 19.10 6.18 1.70
N ARG A 292 20.39 6.09 2.08
CA ARG A 292 21.28 7.25 2.17
C ARG A 292 21.22 8.14 0.91
N THR A 293 21.04 7.56 -0.28
CA THR A 293 20.87 8.33 -1.53
C THR A 293 19.46 8.91 -1.73
N ALA A 294 18.45 8.42 -0.97
CA ALA A 294 17.10 8.98 -0.94
C ALA A 294 16.97 10.14 0.07
N ILE A 295 17.90 10.20 1.02
CA ILE A 295 18.02 11.20 2.09
C ILE A 295 19.13 12.21 1.77
N ASP A 296 19.56 12.31 0.50
CA ASP A 296 20.30 13.47 0.00
C ASP A 296 19.34 14.68 -0.08
N PHE A 297 18.91 15.13 1.10
CA PHE A 297 18.41 16.47 1.28
C PHE A 297 19.56 17.40 0.92
N SER A 298 19.25 18.46 0.18
CA SER A 298 20.20 19.50 -0.17
C SER A 298 20.68 20.24 1.09
N GLU A 299 21.56 19.62 1.86
CA GLU A 299 22.48 20.32 2.75
C GLU A 299 23.84 20.34 2.05
N GLN A 300 24.46 21.52 2.07
CA GLN A 300 25.82 21.70 1.56
C GLN A 300 26.72 20.65 2.22
N THR A 301 27.43 19.88 1.40
CA THR A 301 28.58 19.12 1.91
C THR A 301 29.58 20.11 2.55
N PRO A 302 30.48 19.67 3.45
CA PRO A 302 31.55 20.52 4.00
C PRO A 302 32.39 21.26 2.92
N ASP A 303 32.29 20.78 1.69
CA ASP A 303 32.93 21.18 0.44
C ASP A 303 32.04 22.11 -0.43
N GLY A 304 30.83 22.49 0.03
CA GLY A 304 30.00 23.54 -0.56
C GLY A 304 29.21 23.16 -1.81
N MET A 305 29.23 21.89 -2.23
CA MET A 305 28.47 21.43 -3.41
C MET A 305 27.06 20.95 -3.01
N ALA A 306 26.03 21.62 -3.51
CA ALA A 306 24.65 21.15 -3.37
C ALA A 306 24.45 19.88 -4.24
N HIS A 307 24.24 18.72 -3.61
CA HIS A 307 23.73 17.56 -4.35
C HIS A 307 22.27 17.82 -4.73
N GLN A 308 21.97 17.79 -6.03
CA GLN A 308 20.58 17.84 -6.50
C GLN A 308 19.92 16.50 -6.21
N PRO A 309 18.66 16.47 -5.74
CA PRO A 309 17.96 15.21 -5.51
C PRO A 309 17.83 14.45 -6.82
N ARG A 310 17.99 13.12 -6.76
CA ARG A 310 17.83 12.25 -7.93
C ARG A 310 16.48 12.51 -8.61
N ARG A 311 16.49 12.75 -9.92
CA ARG A 311 15.27 13.06 -10.67
C ARG A 311 14.60 11.81 -11.24
N TYR A 312 13.28 11.87 -11.36
CA TYR A 312 12.43 10.81 -11.91
C TYR A 312 12.81 10.41 -13.35
N ALA A 313 13.30 11.36 -14.15
CA ALA A 313 13.77 11.09 -15.51
C ALA A 313 15.13 10.36 -15.56
N GLU A 314 15.94 10.48 -14.52
CA GLU A 314 17.31 9.96 -14.43
C GLU A 314 17.38 8.58 -13.77
N ALA A 315 16.35 8.22 -13.00
CA ALA A 315 16.27 6.91 -12.37
C ALA A 315 16.18 5.79 -13.41
N ALA A 316 16.92 4.70 -13.16
CA ALA A 316 16.88 3.52 -14.00
C ALA A 316 15.47 2.91 -14.09
N THR A 317 15.28 1.99 -15.03
CA THR A 317 14.01 1.24 -15.19
C THR A 317 13.78 0.20 -14.08
N GLU A 318 14.74 0.02 -13.18
CA GLU A 318 14.66 -0.89 -12.03
C GLU A 318 13.66 -0.34 -11.01
N ALA A 319 12.73 -1.21 -10.56
CA ALA A 319 11.57 -0.80 -9.77
C ALA A 319 11.95 -0.21 -8.41
N HIS A 320 12.90 -0.83 -7.70
CA HIS A 320 13.34 -0.35 -6.38
C HIS A 320 14.05 1.01 -6.50
N GLU A 321 14.92 1.18 -7.50
CA GLU A 321 15.64 2.43 -7.74
C GLU A 321 14.67 3.57 -8.08
N LEU A 322 13.72 3.35 -8.99
CA LEU A 322 12.69 4.34 -9.32
C LEU A 322 11.77 4.62 -8.11
N GLY A 323 11.40 3.57 -7.38
CA GLY A 323 10.59 3.67 -6.17
C GLY A 323 11.24 4.56 -5.09
N SER A 324 12.57 4.47 -4.94
CA SER A 324 13.32 5.30 -3.99
C SER A 324 13.15 6.81 -4.23
N VAL A 325 12.87 7.24 -5.47
CA VAL A 325 12.58 8.64 -5.80
C VAL A 325 11.26 9.09 -5.18
N LEU A 326 10.23 8.24 -5.23
CA LEU A 326 8.93 8.51 -4.60
C LEU A 326 9.06 8.49 -3.07
N VAL A 327 9.76 7.49 -2.50
CA VAL A 327 10.02 7.43 -1.05
C VAL A 327 10.70 8.72 -0.57
N ALA A 328 11.75 9.16 -1.28
CA ALA A 328 12.46 10.40 -0.99
C ALA A 328 11.52 11.63 -1.04
N ALA A 329 10.62 11.70 -2.03
CA ALA A 329 9.68 12.80 -2.17
C ALA A 329 8.75 12.89 -0.95
N VAL A 330 8.14 11.77 -0.55
CA VAL A 330 7.20 11.75 0.58
C VAL A 330 7.92 11.96 1.92
N PHE A 331 9.14 11.43 2.07
CA PHE A 331 9.93 11.66 3.28
C PHE A 331 10.37 13.12 3.41
N GLU A 332 10.64 13.81 2.30
CA GLU A 332 10.87 15.27 2.31
C GLU A 332 9.66 16.04 2.85
N VAL A 333 8.45 15.66 2.42
CA VAL A 333 7.22 16.25 2.92
C VAL A 333 7.12 16.11 4.43
N PHE A 334 7.39 14.91 4.95
CA PHE A 334 7.42 14.64 6.38
C PHE A 334 8.41 15.56 7.12
N LEU A 335 9.65 15.70 6.65
CA LEU A 335 10.64 16.55 7.32
C LEU A 335 10.29 18.04 7.26
N VAL A 336 9.80 18.53 6.11
CA VAL A 336 9.37 19.93 5.95
C VAL A 336 8.24 20.25 6.92
N LEU A 337 7.24 19.38 7.02
CA LEU A 337 6.11 19.57 7.91
C LEU A 337 6.48 19.39 9.38
N PHE A 338 7.38 18.45 9.68
CA PHE A 338 7.91 18.26 11.03
C PHE A 338 8.59 19.56 11.50
N LYS A 339 9.47 20.13 10.68
CA LYS A 339 10.11 21.42 10.97
C LYS A 339 9.07 22.52 11.20
N ARG A 340 8.09 22.68 10.32
CA ARG A 340 7.01 23.68 10.45
C ARG A 340 6.26 23.55 11.78
N LYS A 341 5.84 22.33 12.14
CA LYS A 341 5.06 22.07 13.36
C LYS A 341 5.88 22.22 14.64
N THR A 342 7.17 21.96 14.58
CA THR A 342 8.04 21.93 15.77
C THR A 342 8.84 23.20 16.02
N ASP A 343 8.93 24.10 15.03
CA ASP A 343 9.65 25.36 15.13
C ASP A 343 9.24 26.18 16.38
N ARG A 344 7.93 26.23 16.66
CA ARG A 344 7.38 26.91 17.85
C ARG A 344 7.94 26.37 19.17
N TYR A 345 8.17 25.05 19.27
CA TYR A 345 8.71 24.43 20.48
C TYR A 345 10.20 24.69 20.62
N LEU A 346 10.93 24.69 19.51
CA LEU A 346 12.35 25.04 19.48
C LEU A 346 12.55 26.51 19.88
N LEU A 347 11.75 27.43 19.33
CA LEU A 347 11.78 28.84 19.73
C LEU A 347 11.49 29.01 21.21
N LEU A 348 10.46 28.34 21.73
CA LEU A 348 10.12 28.39 23.16
C LEU A 348 11.28 27.89 24.04
N ALA A 349 11.90 26.76 23.68
CA ALA A 349 12.98 26.17 24.46
C ALA A 349 14.31 26.94 24.38
N THR A 350 14.46 27.84 23.39
CA THR A 350 15.70 28.53 23.08
C THR A 350 15.59 30.05 23.21
N ASN A 351 14.55 30.54 23.91
CA ASN A 351 14.24 31.96 24.10
C ASN A 351 14.18 32.75 22.77
N GLY A 352 13.60 32.13 21.73
CA GLY A 352 13.40 32.74 20.42
C GLY A 352 14.57 32.63 19.44
N SER A 353 15.70 32.02 19.83
CA SER A 353 16.85 31.90 18.92
C SER A 353 16.69 30.78 17.87
N GLY A 354 15.89 29.75 18.16
CA GLY A 354 15.73 28.57 17.31
C GLY A 354 16.95 27.64 17.32
N ILE A 355 18.00 27.98 18.06
CA ILE A 355 19.26 27.23 18.12
C ILE A 355 19.34 26.53 19.47
N LEU A 356 19.32 25.20 19.45
CA LEU A 356 19.46 24.41 20.66
C LEU A 356 20.85 24.62 21.29
N PRO A 357 20.95 24.85 22.60
CA PRO A 357 22.23 25.00 23.28
C PRO A 357 23.03 23.69 23.20
N ALA A 358 24.35 23.80 23.29
CA ALA A 358 25.21 22.63 23.38
C ALA A 358 24.86 21.81 24.64
N GLY A 359 24.74 20.48 24.48
CA GLY A 359 24.42 19.57 25.57
C GLY A 359 23.17 18.72 25.29
N GLN A 360 22.63 18.11 26.35
CA GLN A 360 21.41 17.32 26.24
C GLN A 360 20.19 18.22 26.14
N ILE A 361 19.28 17.87 25.23
CA ILE A 361 18.00 18.56 25.10
C ILE A 361 17.14 18.26 26.33
N PRO A 362 16.36 19.24 26.83
CA PRO A 362 15.37 19.00 27.88
C PRO A 362 14.45 17.82 27.55
N TYR A 363 14.23 16.93 28.54
CA TYR A 363 13.42 15.73 28.38
C TYR A 363 12.02 16.01 27.80
N TYR A 364 11.33 17.03 28.34
CA TYR A 364 9.99 17.40 27.87
C TYR A 364 9.99 17.96 26.44
N LEU A 365 11.07 18.58 25.99
CA LEU A 365 11.18 19.00 24.59
C LEU A 365 11.32 17.78 23.68
N ILE A 366 12.17 16.81 24.02
CA ILE A 366 12.27 15.54 23.27
C ILE A 366 10.91 14.84 23.21
N ASP A 367 10.19 14.80 24.32
CA ASP A 367 8.91 14.13 24.42
C ASP A 367 7.85 14.74 23.49
N VAL A 368 7.75 16.08 23.47
CA VAL A 368 6.88 16.81 22.53
C VAL A 368 7.30 16.63 21.07
N LEU A 369 8.61 16.67 20.79
CA LEU A 369 9.12 16.43 19.42
C LEU A 369 8.82 15.00 18.96
N ALA A 370 8.95 14.01 19.84
CA ALA A 370 8.64 12.61 19.54
C ALA A 370 7.15 12.41 19.29
N GLU A 371 6.28 13.06 20.06
CA GLU A 371 4.83 13.02 19.88
C GLU A 371 4.42 13.64 18.54
N GLU A 372 4.91 14.84 18.21
CA GLU A 372 4.62 15.50 16.94
C GLU A 372 5.16 14.71 15.73
N ALA A 373 6.32 14.06 15.86
CA ALA A 373 6.85 13.17 14.82
C ALA A 373 5.96 11.95 14.60
N SER A 374 5.48 11.30 15.68
CA SER A 374 4.60 10.13 15.62
C SER A 374 3.24 10.47 15.02
N ASP A 375 2.64 11.58 15.46
CA ASP A 375 1.36 12.06 14.94
C ASP A 375 1.46 12.45 13.46
N LEU A 376 2.54 13.13 13.08
CA LEU A 376 2.78 13.50 11.68
C LEU A 376 3.03 12.27 10.81
N ALA A 377 3.79 11.28 11.28
CA ALA A 377 4.01 10.03 10.54
C ALA A 377 2.69 9.28 10.32
N THR A 378 1.85 9.20 11.35
CA THR A 378 0.50 8.62 11.29
C THR A 378 -0.37 9.37 10.27
N GLN A 379 -0.30 10.71 10.26
CA GLN A 379 -1.06 11.55 9.34
C GLN A 379 -0.59 11.38 7.89
N ILE A 380 0.72 11.42 7.61
CA ILE A 380 1.27 11.24 6.27
C ILE A 380 0.94 9.84 5.74
N GLN A 381 1.11 8.79 6.55
CA GLN A 381 0.70 7.44 6.17
C GLN A 381 -0.80 7.37 5.84
N THR A 382 -1.64 8.02 6.65
CA THR A 382 -3.08 8.08 6.41
C THR A 382 -3.42 8.79 5.09
N MET A 383 -2.73 9.89 4.75
CA MET A 383 -2.87 10.58 3.47
C MET A 383 -2.48 9.67 2.30
N CYS A 384 -1.33 8.99 2.39
CA CYS A 384 -0.89 8.04 1.36
C CYS A 384 -1.92 6.93 1.13
N ILE A 385 -2.44 6.32 2.20
CA ILE A 385 -3.43 5.25 2.10
C ILE A 385 -4.75 5.76 1.51
N ARG A 386 -5.25 6.92 1.95
CA ARG A 386 -6.49 7.52 1.41
C ARG A 386 -6.37 7.86 -0.08
N ALA A 387 -5.21 8.32 -0.51
CA ALA A 387 -4.94 8.63 -1.91
C ALA A 387 -5.12 7.41 -2.82
N ILE A 388 -4.94 6.18 -2.33
CA ILE A 388 -5.17 4.98 -3.13
C ILE A 388 -6.58 4.96 -3.70
N ASP A 389 -7.62 5.41 -2.99
CA ASP A 389 -9.00 5.46 -3.51
C ASP A 389 -9.18 6.46 -4.67
N LEU A 390 -8.25 7.41 -4.84
CA LEU A 390 -8.27 8.44 -5.87
C LEU A 390 -7.19 8.24 -6.95
N CYS A 391 -6.57 7.06 -6.98
CA CYS A 391 -5.70 6.64 -8.07
C CYS A 391 -6.53 6.09 -9.25
N PRO A 392 -5.96 6.03 -10.47
CA PRO A 392 -6.58 5.30 -11.57
C PRO A 392 -6.65 3.80 -11.26
N PRO A 393 -7.57 3.04 -11.91
CA PRO A 393 -7.73 1.60 -11.67
C PRO A 393 -6.55 0.78 -12.22
N VAL A 394 -5.84 1.33 -13.20
CA VAL A 394 -4.75 0.71 -13.93
C VAL A 394 -3.70 1.77 -14.25
N ASP A 395 -2.48 1.33 -14.57
CA ASP A 395 -1.48 2.18 -15.23
C ASP A 395 -1.20 3.48 -14.46
N ILE A 396 -1.03 3.32 -13.15
CA ILE A 396 -0.67 4.41 -12.24
C ILE A 396 0.70 4.98 -12.63
N GLU A 397 0.82 6.29 -12.60
CA GLU A 397 2.07 7.04 -12.68
C GLU A 397 2.27 7.82 -11.38
N PHE A 398 3.51 8.17 -11.03
CA PHE A 398 3.77 8.92 -9.78
C PHE A 398 3.04 10.28 -9.74
N GLY A 399 2.82 10.89 -10.91
CA GLY A 399 2.01 12.10 -11.04
C GLY A 399 0.53 11.87 -10.68
N ASP A 400 -0.05 10.71 -11.02
CA ASP A 400 -1.42 10.39 -10.62
C ASP A 400 -1.54 10.27 -9.10
N PHE A 401 -0.53 9.69 -8.45
CA PHE A 401 -0.50 9.59 -6.99
C PHE A 401 -0.44 10.97 -6.33
N LEU A 402 0.36 11.91 -6.85
CA LEU A 402 0.37 13.29 -6.35
C LEU A 402 -1.03 13.92 -6.45
N ARG A 403 -1.69 13.80 -7.59
CA ARG A 403 -3.05 14.31 -7.79
C ARG A 403 -4.03 13.70 -6.81
N ALA A 404 -3.92 12.39 -6.59
CA ALA A 404 -4.76 11.65 -5.66
C ALA A 404 -4.57 12.12 -4.21
N VAL A 405 -3.33 12.36 -3.76
CA VAL A 405 -3.03 12.90 -2.43
C VAL A 405 -3.61 14.30 -2.25
N ILE A 406 -3.35 15.20 -3.19
CA ILE A 406 -3.84 16.59 -3.12
C ILE A 406 -5.37 16.62 -3.13
N THR A 407 -6.02 15.84 -3.99
CA THR A 407 -7.49 15.77 -4.04
C THR A 407 -8.07 15.22 -2.73
N ALA A 408 -7.53 14.13 -2.19
CA ALA A 408 -8.00 13.56 -0.92
C ALA A 408 -7.87 14.55 0.25
N ASP A 409 -6.81 15.35 0.26
CA ASP A 409 -6.58 16.33 1.31
C ASP A 409 -7.50 17.56 1.17
N CYS A 410 -7.63 18.13 -0.04
CA CYS A 410 -8.53 19.25 -0.31
C CYS A 410 -9.98 18.94 0.09
N ASP A 411 -10.44 17.72 -0.19
CA ASP A 411 -11.80 17.27 0.13
C ASP A 411 -12.09 17.22 1.63
N LEU A 412 -11.06 17.03 2.45
CA LEU A 412 -11.20 16.74 3.87
C LEU A 412 -10.73 17.88 4.78
N THR A 413 -9.71 18.63 4.35
CA THR A 413 -9.07 19.70 5.13
C THR A 413 -8.87 20.93 4.24
N PRO A 414 -9.92 21.74 4.00
CA PRO A 414 -9.81 22.89 3.09
C PRO A 414 -8.80 23.95 3.57
N ASP A 415 -8.69 24.18 4.87
CA ASP A 415 -7.92 25.31 5.44
C ASP A 415 -6.39 25.14 5.40
N ASP A 416 -5.87 23.91 5.31
CA ASP A 416 -4.44 23.52 5.31
C ASP A 416 -3.47 24.51 6.03
N PRO A 417 -3.58 24.67 7.36
CA PRO A 417 -2.86 25.71 8.11
C PRO A 417 -1.34 25.53 8.13
N TRP A 418 -0.84 24.34 7.77
CA TRP A 418 0.59 24.02 7.76
C TRP A 418 1.16 23.88 6.34
N ALA A 419 0.35 24.19 5.32
CA ALA A 419 0.69 24.10 3.90
C ALA A 419 1.22 22.71 3.50
N TYR A 420 0.53 21.65 3.94
CA TYR A 420 0.76 20.26 3.51
C TYR A 420 0.83 20.17 2.00
N ARG A 421 -0.15 20.75 1.29
CA ARG A 421 -0.26 20.66 -0.16
C ARG A 421 0.94 21.29 -0.86
N GLU A 422 1.40 22.45 -0.39
CA GLU A 422 2.62 23.09 -0.87
C GLU A 422 3.86 22.20 -0.69
N ALA A 423 3.99 21.54 0.47
CA ALA A 423 5.12 20.65 0.76
C ALA A 423 5.13 19.46 -0.21
N TRP A 424 3.98 18.80 -0.43
CA TRP A 424 3.81 17.74 -1.42
C TRP A 424 4.18 18.18 -2.83
N ILE A 425 3.62 19.31 -3.29
CA ILE A 425 3.87 19.85 -4.63
C ILE A 425 5.36 20.16 -4.82
N THR A 426 6.00 20.78 -3.83
CA THR A 426 7.41 21.16 -3.89
C THR A 426 8.32 19.95 -3.94
N ALA A 427 8.07 18.94 -3.10
CA ALA A 427 8.90 17.73 -3.04
C ALA A 427 8.85 16.93 -4.35
N PHE A 428 7.68 16.83 -4.98
CA PHE A 428 7.50 16.16 -6.27
C PHE A 428 8.14 16.98 -7.40
N ARG A 429 7.95 18.31 -7.40
CA ARG A 429 8.57 19.23 -8.38
C ARG A 429 10.09 19.14 -8.36
N ARG A 430 10.71 19.13 -7.17
CA ARG A 430 12.17 19.02 -7.01
C ARG A 430 12.76 17.76 -7.66
N ARG A 431 11.99 16.67 -7.69
CA ARG A 431 12.38 15.40 -8.33
C ARG A 431 11.91 15.28 -9.78
N GLY A 432 11.25 16.31 -10.33
CA GLY A 432 10.72 16.26 -11.69
C GLY A 432 9.57 15.28 -11.88
N ILE A 433 8.81 14.99 -10.82
CA ILE A 433 7.60 14.16 -10.89
C ILE A 433 6.44 15.09 -11.23
N TYR A 434 5.88 14.92 -12.44
CA TYR A 434 4.82 15.77 -12.95
C TYR A 434 3.64 14.92 -13.43
N PRO A 435 2.41 15.25 -13.03
CA PRO A 435 1.24 14.66 -13.65
C PRO A 435 1.10 15.15 -15.08
N GLU A 436 0.57 14.29 -15.92
CA GLU A 436 0.50 14.56 -17.33
C GLU A 436 -0.68 15.47 -17.71
N GLY A 437 -0.51 16.26 -18.77
CA GLY A 437 -1.56 17.08 -19.35
C GLY A 437 -1.94 18.29 -18.50
N LEU A 438 -1.14 18.64 -17.48
CA LEU A 438 -1.34 19.84 -16.68
C LEU A 438 -0.41 20.97 -17.13
N GLU A 439 -0.96 22.18 -17.22
CA GLU A 439 -0.22 23.39 -17.60
C GLU A 439 0.51 24.04 -16.41
N SER A 440 0.07 23.74 -15.18
CA SER A 440 0.68 24.25 -13.95
C SER A 440 0.64 23.21 -12.83
N LEU A 441 1.45 23.44 -11.79
CA LEU A 441 1.45 22.67 -10.53
C LEU A 441 0.89 23.52 -9.40
N SER A 442 -0.39 23.87 -9.50
CA SER A 442 -1.18 24.48 -8.42
C SER A 442 -2.14 23.46 -7.82
N GLU A 443 -2.59 23.69 -6.60
CA GLU A 443 -3.59 22.84 -5.93
C GLU A 443 -4.83 22.62 -6.79
N GLU A 444 -5.36 23.69 -7.39
CA GLU A 444 -6.53 23.64 -8.28
C GLU A 444 -6.32 22.73 -9.49
N THR A 445 -5.16 22.84 -10.16
CA THR A 445 -4.87 22.01 -11.34
C THR A 445 -4.58 20.54 -11.00
N LEU A 446 -4.07 20.28 -9.79
CA LEU A 446 -3.76 18.93 -9.33
C LEU A 446 -4.99 18.17 -8.88
N CYS A 447 -5.97 18.86 -8.29
CA CYS A 447 -7.24 18.25 -7.92
C CYS A 447 -7.88 17.54 -9.13
N TRP A 448 -8.43 16.36 -8.90
CA TRP A 448 -9.30 15.72 -9.88
C TRP A 448 -10.52 16.62 -10.13
N LYS A 449 -10.99 16.64 -11.38
CA LYS A 449 -12.10 17.50 -11.81
C LYS A 449 -13.38 16.68 -11.94
N GLU A 450 -14.51 17.38 -11.91
CA GLU A 450 -15.80 16.82 -12.28
C GLU A 450 -15.77 16.22 -13.70
N PRO A 451 -16.68 15.28 -14.02
CA PRO A 451 -16.78 14.70 -15.35
C PRO A 451 -16.87 15.77 -16.44
N ARG A 452 -16.21 15.55 -17.59
CA ARG A 452 -16.18 16.51 -18.72
C ARG A 452 -17.55 16.76 -19.33
N GLN A 453 -18.44 15.79 -19.19
CA GLN A 453 -19.84 15.88 -19.61
C GLN A 453 -20.79 15.61 -18.44
N LYS A 454 -22.02 16.09 -18.54
CA LYS A 454 -23.02 15.91 -17.48
C LYS A 454 -23.41 14.43 -17.36
N VAL A 455 -23.04 13.80 -16.25
CA VAL A 455 -23.45 12.43 -15.91
C VAL A 455 -24.60 12.48 -14.90
N PRO A 456 -25.71 11.76 -15.12
CA PRO A 456 -26.81 11.73 -14.15
C PRO A 456 -26.37 11.06 -12.83
N PRO A 457 -26.95 11.46 -11.68
CA PRO A 457 -26.71 10.77 -10.42
C PRO A 457 -27.25 9.33 -10.49
N VAL A 458 -26.60 8.43 -9.76
CA VAL A 458 -27.02 7.03 -9.64
C VAL A 458 -27.80 6.88 -8.33
N GLU A 459 -29.12 7.08 -8.38
CA GLU A 459 -29.98 7.11 -7.19
C GLU A 459 -29.88 5.83 -6.34
N ASP A 460 -29.73 4.67 -6.99
CA ASP A 460 -29.54 3.36 -6.35
C ASP A 460 -28.24 3.23 -5.53
N LEU A 461 -27.29 4.13 -5.76
CA LEU A 461 -26.02 4.25 -5.06
C LEU A 461 -26.00 5.40 -4.05
N SER A 462 -27.11 6.13 -3.91
CA SER A 462 -27.25 7.11 -2.83
C SER A 462 -27.20 6.41 -1.48
N PHE A 463 -26.70 7.11 -0.47
CA PHE A 463 -26.65 6.62 0.91
C PHE A 463 -28.04 6.26 1.45
N SER A 464 -29.09 6.92 0.96
CA SER A 464 -30.48 6.64 1.31
C SER A 464 -31.03 5.33 0.73
N ALA A 465 -30.49 4.86 -0.39
CA ALA A 465 -30.91 3.63 -1.07
C ALA A 465 -30.04 2.41 -0.69
N MET A 466 -28.78 2.64 -0.32
CA MET A 466 -27.85 1.59 0.09
C MET A 466 -28.30 0.88 1.38
N ARG A 467 -28.03 -0.42 1.47
CA ARG A 467 -28.41 -1.27 2.62
C ARG A 467 -27.17 -1.74 3.36
N PHE A 468 -27.20 -1.65 4.69
CA PHE A 468 -26.08 -1.97 5.56
C PHE A 468 -26.42 -3.09 6.55
N ASP A 469 -25.40 -3.79 7.07
CA ASP A 469 -25.58 -4.87 8.07
C ASP A 469 -25.72 -4.36 9.52
N GLY A 470 -25.87 -3.05 9.69
CA GLY A 470 -25.89 -2.33 10.96
C GLY A 470 -24.65 -1.45 11.19
N ASP A 471 -23.56 -1.65 10.43
CA ASP A 471 -22.47 -0.69 10.32
C ASP A 471 -22.53 -0.01 8.94
N PRO A 472 -22.61 1.33 8.86
CA PRO A 472 -22.61 2.05 7.59
C PRO A 472 -21.40 1.74 6.70
N SER A 473 -20.27 1.30 7.25
CA SER A 473 -19.11 0.88 6.46
C SER A 473 -19.24 -0.51 5.82
N ARG A 474 -20.35 -1.22 6.04
CA ARG A 474 -20.53 -2.62 5.65
C ARG A 474 -21.82 -2.85 4.85
N PRO A 475 -21.71 -3.44 3.65
CA PRO A 475 -22.90 -3.79 2.87
C PRO A 475 -23.71 -4.87 3.60
N ALA A 476 -25.04 -4.84 3.41
CA ALA A 476 -25.96 -5.82 3.98
C ALA A 476 -25.61 -7.27 3.61
N GLY A 477 -24.99 -7.49 2.45
CA GLY A 477 -24.51 -8.81 2.01
C GLY A 477 -24.04 -8.82 0.56
N VAL A 478 -23.85 -10.02 0.01
CA VAL A 478 -23.41 -10.21 -1.38
C VAL A 478 -24.41 -9.63 -2.38
N ALA A 479 -25.71 -9.88 -2.19
CA ALA A 479 -26.75 -9.35 -3.07
C ALA A 479 -26.79 -7.81 -3.12
N GLU A 480 -26.42 -7.14 -2.02
CA GLU A 480 -26.31 -5.68 -1.97
C GLU A 480 -25.16 -5.18 -2.85
N LEU A 481 -23.98 -5.80 -2.73
CA LEU A 481 -22.80 -5.47 -3.53
C LEU A 481 -23.06 -5.69 -5.02
N GLU A 482 -23.70 -6.79 -5.39
CA GLU A 482 -24.09 -7.03 -6.78
C GLU A 482 -25.09 -6.01 -7.29
N ARG A 483 -26.09 -5.61 -6.48
CA ARG A 483 -27.04 -4.56 -6.88
C ARG A 483 -26.32 -3.24 -7.15
N GLN A 484 -25.42 -2.85 -6.26
CA GLN A 484 -24.61 -1.64 -6.42
C GLN A 484 -23.75 -1.71 -7.69
N ALA A 485 -23.09 -2.84 -7.92
CA ALA A 485 -22.26 -3.05 -9.10
C ALA A 485 -23.10 -3.04 -10.40
N ARG A 486 -24.33 -3.56 -10.38
CA ARG A 486 -25.25 -3.47 -11.51
C ARG A 486 -25.68 -2.04 -11.81
N ALA A 487 -25.95 -1.25 -10.78
CA ALA A 487 -26.35 0.14 -10.95
C ALA A 487 -25.25 0.97 -11.63
N ILE A 488 -24.00 0.84 -11.18
CA ILE A 488 -22.88 1.53 -11.84
C ILE A 488 -22.59 0.95 -13.23
N GLY A 489 -22.66 -0.37 -13.39
CA GLY A 489 -22.46 -1.06 -14.68
C GLY A 489 -23.42 -0.57 -15.76
N ALA A 490 -24.70 -0.40 -15.42
CA ALA A 490 -25.73 0.13 -16.31
C ALA A 490 -25.46 1.59 -16.72
N LEU A 491 -24.85 2.41 -15.86
CA LEU A 491 -24.48 3.78 -16.18
C LEU A 491 -23.27 3.83 -17.13
N VAL A 492 -22.17 3.16 -16.75
CA VAL A 492 -20.89 3.28 -17.47
C VAL A 492 -20.96 2.71 -18.89
N THR A 493 -21.84 1.74 -19.11
CA THR A 493 -22.02 1.11 -20.42
C THR A 493 -22.96 1.87 -21.35
N GLN A 494 -23.57 2.98 -20.91
CA GLN A 494 -24.35 3.83 -21.82
C GLN A 494 -23.43 4.35 -22.94
N PRO A 495 -23.76 4.16 -24.23
CA PRO A 495 -22.87 4.51 -25.33
C PRO A 495 -22.38 5.97 -25.31
N ALA A 496 -23.22 6.91 -24.88
CA ALA A 496 -22.86 8.32 -24.75
C ALA A 496 -21.85 8.61 -23.62
N LEU A 497 -21.69 7.71 -22.66
CA LEU A 497 -20.87 7.90 -21.47
C LEU A 497 -19.58 7.07 -21.46
N MET A 498 -19.46 6.04 -22.31
CA MET A 498 -18.33 5.11 -22.31
C MET A 498 -16.96 5.80 -22.37
N GLU A 499 -16.82 6.83 -23.20
CA GLU A 499 -15.57 7.60 -23.32
C GLU A 499 -15.19 8.32 -22.02
N GLU A 500 -16.17 8.77 -21.23
CA GLU A 500 -15.90 9.42 -19.95
C GLU A 500 -15.25 8.45 -18.96
N PHE A 501 -15.67 7.19 -19.00
CA PHE A 501 -15.13 6.12 -18.15
C PHE A 501 -13.93 5.40 -18.77
N GLY A 502 -13.39 5.90 -19.88
CA GLY A 502 -12.19 5.36 -20.51
C GLY A 502 -12.38 3.96 -21.13
N ILE A 503 -13.61 3.60 -21.47
CA ILE A 503 -13.97 2.32 -22.10
C ILE A 503 -14.59 2.57 -23.49
N VAL A 504 -14.65 1.52 -24.32
CA VAL A 504 -15.18 1.61 -25.70
C VAL A 504 -16.08 0.43 -26.03
N ALA A 505 -16.98 0.62 -26.99
CA ALA A 505 -17.79 -0.46 -27.53
C ALA A 505 -16.94 -1.40 -28.41
N PRO A 506 -17.31 -2.69 -28.55
CA PRO A 506 -16.68 -3.59 -29.51
C PRO A 506 -16.74 -3.01 -30.94
N GLY A 507 -15.60 -2.98 -31.63
CA GLY A 507 -15.50 -2.42 -32.99
C GLY A 507 -15.34 -0.90 -33.06
N ASP A 508 -15.08 -0.21 -31.94
CA ASP A 508 -14.76 1.22 -31.95
C ASP A 508 -13.58 1.53 -32.90
N PRO A 509 -13.69 2.53 -33.79
CA PRO A 509 -12.65 2.81 -34.77
C PRO A 509 -11.31 3.23 -34.14
N ARG A 510 -11.30 3.74 -32.90
CA ARG A 510 -10.09 4.19 -32.20
C ARG A 510 -9.18 3.04 -31.77
N ILE A 511 -9.68 1.79 -31.74
CA ILE A 511 -8.87 0.61 -31.40
C ILE A 511 -8.40 -0.17 -32.64
N GLY A 512 -8.72 0.30 -33.84
CA GLY A 512 -8.29 -0.32 -35.11
C GLY A 512 -8.78 -1.77 -35.23
N ASN A 513 -7.85 -2.69 -35.50
CA ASN A 513 -8.16 -4.13 -35.65
C ASN A 513 -8.16 -4.89 -34.32
N ASP A 514 -7.95 -4.22 -33.19
CA ASP A 514 -7.91 -4.87 -31.88
C ASP A 514 -9.31 -5.28 -31.42
N THR A 515 -9.36 -6.12 -30.41
CA THR A 515 -10.63 -6.56 -29.80
C THR A 515 -10.68 -6.14 -28.34
N VAL A 516 -11.88 -5.87 -27.83
CA VAL A 516 -12.12 -5.55 -26.42
C VAL A 516 -13.09 -6.53 -25.80
N THR A 517 -12.90 -6.81 -24.52
CA THR A 517 -13.90 -7.51 -23.71
C THR A 517 -15.09 -6.59 -23.43
N ILE A 518 -16.20 -7.16 -22.95
CA ILE A 518 -17.20 -6.35 -22.26
C ILE A 518 -16.56 -5.68 -21.02
N PRO A 519 -17.00 -4.48 -20.62
CA PRO A 519 -16.53 -3.84 -19.39
C PRO A 519 -16.87 -4.68 -18.16
N SER A 520 -15.99 -4.64 -17.15
CA SER A 520 -16.14 -5.33 -15.87
C SER A 520 -16.25 -4.30 -14.75
N VAL A 521 -17.28 -4.41 -13.93
CA VAL A 521 -17.35 -3.68 -12.66
C VAL A 521 -16.59 -4.49 -11.63
N GLU A 522 -15.43 -3.99 -11.22
CA GLU A 522 -14.50 -4.71 -10.37
C GLU A 522 -14.84 -4.57 -8.88
N SER A 523 -15.36 -3.42 -8.49
CA SER A 523 -15.72 -3.18 -7.10
C SER A 523 -16.62 -1.95 -6.93
N VAL A 524 -17.37 -1.95 -5.82
CA VAL A 524 -18.07 -0.79 -5.29
C VAL A 524 -17.85 -0.78 -3.78
N ARG A 525 -17.18 0.26 -3.26
CA ARG A 525 -16.68 0.30 -1.89
C ARG A 525 -17.02 1.63 -1.23
N LEU A 526 -17.59 1.58 -0.04
CA LEU A 526 -17.84 2.81 0.73
C LEU A 526 -16.56 3.26 1.43
N ALA A 527 -16.13 4.50 1.24
CA ALA A 527 -15.10 5.15 2.05
C ALA A 527 -15.77 6.00 3.13
N ARG A 528 -15.27 5.91 4.37
CA ARG A 528 -15.70 6.76 5.50
C ARG A 528 -14.50 7.48 6.08
N ARG A 529 -14.39 8.77 5.85
CA ARG A 529 -13.20 9.55 6.23
C ARG A 529 -13.58 10.55 7.31
N ALA A 530 -12.87 10.51 8.43
CA ALA A 530 -12.96 11.55 9.46
C ALA A 530 -11.89 12.61 9.18
N GLY A 531 -12.33 13.86 9.09
CA GLY A 531 -11.47 15.04 9.02
C GLY A 531 -10.91 15.43 10.38
N PRO A 532 -9.88 16.29 10.43
CA PRO A 532 -9.29 16.76 11.68
C PRO A 532 -10.29 17.51 12.59
N ASP A 533 -11.32 18.11 12.01
CA ASP A 533 -12.43 18.81 12.66
C ASP A 533 -13.53 17.86 13.19
N GLY A 534 -13.40 16.55 12.95
CA GLY A 534 -14.38 15.54 13.31
C GLY A 534 -15.51 15.36 12.31
N VAL A 535 -15.51 16.09 11.18
CA VAL A 535 -16.49 15.89 10.11
C VAL A 535 -16.27 14.54 9.44
N ILE A 536 -17.36 13.80 9.23
CA ILE A 536 -17.31 12.50 8.57
C ILE A 536 -17.83 12.66 7.14
N VAL A 537 -16.95 12.36 6.18
CA VAL A 537 -17.28 12.31 4.75
C VAL A 537 -17.52 10.85 4.36
N PHE A 538 -18.61 10.61 3.65
CA PHE A 538 -18.93 9.33 3.03
C PHE A 538 -18.82 9.49 1.52
N ASP A 539 -17.97 8.67 0.90
CA ASP A 539 -17.88 8.58 -0.55
C ASP A 539 -18.07 7.12 -0.97
N LEU A 540 -18.58 6.91 -2.18
CA LEU A 540 -18.57 5.61 -2.81
C LEU A 540 -17.48 5.57 -3.89
N VAL A 541 -16.63 4.56 -3.83
CA VAL A 541 -15.54 4.32 -4.77
C VAL A 541 -15.91 3.13 -5.62
N ALA A 542 -16.21 3.36 -6.89
CA ALA A 542 -16.48 2.31 -7.87
C ALA A 542 -15.30 2.18 -8.85
N GLU A 543 -15.03 0.94 -9.25
CA GLU A 543 -13.95 0.61 -10.17
C GLU A 543 -14.51 -0.15 -11.36
N VAL A 544 -14.22 0.34 -12.57
CA VAL A 544 -14.63 -0.28 -13.82
C VAL A 544 -13.41 -0.41 -14.72
N THR A 545 -13.21 -1.58 -15.31
CA THR A 545 -12.09 -1.89 -16.19
C THR A 545 -12.58 -2.53 -17.49
N GLN A 546 -11.73 -2.48 -18.51
CA GLN A 546 -11.93 -3.19 -19.77
C GLN A 546 -10.57 -3.67 -20.28
N CYS A 547 -10.54 -4.86 -20.88
CA CYS A 547 -9.34 -5.43 -21.49
C CYS A 547 -9.42 -5.28 -23.01
N ARG A 548 -8.35 -4.77 -23.62
CA ARG A 548 -8.08 -4.73 -25.06
C ARG A 548 -7.03 -5.78 -25.38
N THR A 549 -7.34 -6.73 -26.24
CA THR A 549 -6.34 -7.61 -26.85
C THR A 549 -5.73 -6.88 -28.04
N VAL A 550 -4.48 -6.45 -27.88
CA VAL A 550 -3.71 -5.72 -28.88
C VAL A 550 -3.11 -6.72 -29.86
N ASN A 551 -3.39 -6.55 -31.14
CA ASN A 551 -2.83 -7.35 -32.21
C ASN A 551 -1.44 -6.81 -32.58
N ASP A 552 -0.41 -7.32 -31.91
CA ASP A 552 0.99 -6.95 -32.16
C ASP A 552 1.69 -8.00 -33.04
N PRO A 553 2.54 -7.59 -34.01
CA PRO A 553 3.32 -8.53 -34.83
C PRO A 553 4.21 -9.48 -34.02
N GLU A 554 4.67 -9.08 -32.83
CA GLU A 554 5.48 -9.92 -31.94
C GLU A 554 4.65 -10.87 -31.07
N GLY A 555 3.33 -10.89 -31.25
CA GLY A 555 2.37 -11.72 -30.53
C GLY A 555 1.34 -10.88 -29.77
N PRO A 556 0.06 -11.28 -29.75
CA PRO A 556 -0.97 -10.49 -29.09
C PRO A 556 -0.77 -10.44 -27.58
N TRP A 557 -1.20 -9.33 -26.98
CA TRP A 557 -1.07 -9.07 -25.55
C TRP A 557 -2.24 -8.26 -25.01
N GLU A 558 -2.40 -8.26 -23.69
CA GLU A 558 -3.49 -7.57 -23.01
C GLU A 558 -3.11 -6.14 -22.61
N PHE A 559 -3.99 -5.20 -22.89
CA PHE A 559 -3.88 -3.81 -22.47
C PHE A 559 -5.14 -3.42 -21.71
N TYR A 560 -4.99 -2.73 -20.58
CA TYR A 560 -6.12 -2.39 -19.72
C TYR A 560 -6.39 -0.88 -19.66
N GLY A 561 -7.67 -0.56 -19.51
CA GLY A 561 -8.21 0.78 -19.36
C GLY A 561 -9.45 0.75 -18.48
N GLY A 562 -10.00 1.92 -18.19
CA GLY A 562 -11.19 2.06 -17.34
C GLY A 562 -11.15 3.31 -16.47
N ALA A 563 -11.97 3.32 -15.41
CA ALA A 563 -12.05 4.45 -14.50
C ALA A 563 -12.25 4.04 -13.04
N THR A 564 -11.71 4.88 -12.16
CA THR A 564 -12.16 4.98 -10.76
C THR A 564 -13.16 6.11 -10.67
N ILE A 565 -14.32 5.83 -10.10
CA ILE A 565 -15.47 6.73 -10.05
C ILE A 565 -15.75 7.01 -8.58
N ILE A 566 -15.76 8.30 -8.22
CA ILE A 566 -16.05 8.76 -6.86
C ILE A 566 -17.43 9.38 -6.86
N LEU A 567 -18.33 8.82 -6.05
CA LEU A 567 -19.68 9.31 -5.87
C LEU A 567 -19.86 9.87 -4.46
N ASP A 568 -20.59 10.97 -4.35
CA ASP A 568 -21.00 11.54 -3.08
C ASP A 568 -22.18 10.77 -2.44
N PRO A 569 -22.61 11.10 -1.21
CA PRO A 569 -23.73 10.42 -0.55
C PRO A 569 -25.08 10.52 -1.28
N SER A 570 -25.24 11.43 -2.23
CA SER A 570 -26.46 11.56 -3.05
C SER A 570 -26.43 10.68 -4.30
N GLY A 571 -25.31 10.02 -4.58
CA GLY A 571 -25.10 9.24 -5.81
C GLY A 571 -24.62 10.11 -6.98
N ARG A 572 -24.30 11.39 -6.78
CA ARG A 572 -23.69 12.23 -7.82
C ARG A 572 -22.22 11.89 -7.96
N ILE A 573 -21.75 11.77 -9.20
CA ILE A 573 -20.33 11.56 -9.50
C ILE A 573 -19.56 12.87 -9.29
N ARG A 574 -18.61 12.84 -8.36
CA ARG A 574 -17.67 13.94 -8.09
C ARG A 574 -16.47 13.89 -9.01
N TYR A 575 -15.89 12.71 -9.19
CA TYR A 575 -14.67 12.51 -9.97
C TYR A 575 -14.74 11.26 -10.84
N VAL A 576 -14.19 11.36 -12.05
CA VAL A 576 -13.93 10.21 -12.93
C VAL A 576 -12.44 10.22 -13.28
N ILE A 577 -11.71 9.31 -12.65
CA ILE A 577 -10.27 9.16 -12.81
C ILE A 577 -10.06 8.06 -13.85
N SER A 578 -10.04 8.47 -15.11
CA SER A 578 -10.02 7.54 -16.25
C SER A 578 -8.63 7.33 -16.82
N LYS A 579 -8.38 6.12 -17.31
CA LYS A 579 -7.25 5.73 -18.15
C LYS A 579 -7.83 5.07 -19.39
N SER A 580 -7.99 5.85 -20.46
CA SER A 580 -8.69 5.41 -21.67
C SER A 580 -8.02 4.22 -22.36
N ILE A 581 -8.80 3.17 -22.63
CA ILE A 581 -8.41 1.98 -23.38
C ILE A 581 -8.06 2.28 -24.85
N ALA A 582 -8.54 3.42 -25.37
CA ALA A 582 -8.29 3.89 -26.73
C ALA A 582 -7.09 4.85 -26.83
N SER A 583 -6.33 5.05 -25.75
CA SER A 583 -5.19 5.98 -25.76
C SER A 583 -3.98 5.37 -26.46
N GLU A 584 -3.71 5.81 -27.69
CA GLU A 584 -2.54 5.39 -28.47
C GLU A 584 -1.22 5.71 -27.75
N ARG A 585 -1.10 6.89 -27.15
CA ARG A 585 0.11 7.27 -26.40
C ARG A 585 0.39 6.35 -25.21
N ARG A 586 -0.65 5.88 -24.49
CA ARG A 586 -0.49 4.89 -23.41
C ARG A 586 -0.11 3.52 -23.98
N LEU A 587 -0.76 3.14 -25.07
CA LEU A 587 -0.47 1.88 -25.76
C LEU A 587 1.00 1.82 -26.23
N GLU A 588 1.53 2.90 -26.80
CA GLU A 588 2.93 3.00 -27.22
C GLU A 588 3.90 2.87 -26.03
N ARG A 589 3.64 3.55 -24.92
CA ARG A 589 4.46 3.42 -23.69
C ARG A 589 4.42 2.00 -23.13
N ALA A 590 3.24 1.41 -23.07
CA ALA A 590 3.06 0.04 -22.57
C ALA A 590 3.75 -0.97 -23.48
N ARG A 591 3.66 -0.81 -24.82
CA ARG A 591 4.39 -1.63 -25.79
C ARG A 591 5.91 -1.50 -25.61
N ALA A 592 6.42 -0.28 -25.44
CA ALA A 592 7.85 -0.05 -25.22
C ALA A 592 8.32 -0.67 -23.89
N TYR A 593 7.52 -0.57 -22.84
CA TYR A 593 7.84 -1.19 -21.55
C TYR A 593 7.81 -2.73 -21.62
N ALA A 594 6.76 -3.31 -22.19
CA ALA A 594 6.61 -4.75 -22.35
C ALA A 594 7.68 -5.39 -23.26
N LYS A 595 8.39 -4.61 -24.08
CA LYS A 595 9.55 -5.06 -24.87
C LYS A 595 10.85 -5.07 -24.09
N ASN A 596 11.01 -4.17 -23.14
CA ASN A 596 12.28 -3.93 -22.44
C ASN A 596 12.27 -4.39 -20.98
N SER A 597 11.12 -4.84 -20.46
CA SER A 597 10.95 -5.27 -19.09
C SER A 597 11.02 -6.79 -18.98
N ASP A 598 11.79 -7.27 -17.99
CA ASP A 598 11.85 -8.68 -17.66
C ASP A 598 10.53 -9.19 -17.05
N LEU A 599 9.60 -8.32 -16.64
CA LEU A 599 8.28 -8.71 -16.12
C LEU A 599 7.35 -9.28 -17.20
N TRP A 600 7.75 -9.25 -18.47
CA TRP A 600 7.00 -9.76 -19.60
C TRP A 600 7.74 -10.93 -20.26
N HIS A 601 6.99 -11.92 -20.73
CA HIS A 601 7.56 -13.04 -21.48
C HIS A 601 6.61 -13.51 -22.59
N LEU A 602 7.17 -14.20 -23.58
CA LEU A 602 6.39 -14.88 -24.61
C LEU A 602 6.01 -16.28 -24.11
N HIS A 603 4.71 -16.55 -24.06
CA HIS A 603 4.15 -17.85 -23.71
C HIS A 603 3.10 -18.25 -24.77
N ASN A 604 3.32 -19.37 -25.46
CA ASN A 604 2.46 -19.86 -26.55
C ASN A 604 2.16 -18.81 -27.63
N GLY A 605 3.17 -18.03 -28.04
CA GLY A 605 3.04 -16.99 -29.07
C GLY A 605 2.27 -15.75 -28.62
N LYS A 606 1.88 -15.66 -27.35
CA LYS A 606 1.29 -14.46 -26.74
C LYS A 606 2.28 -13.83 -25.78
N ARG A 607 2.27 -12.51 -25.69
CA ARG A 607 3.05 -11.81 -24.68
C ARG A 607 2.20 -11.62 -23.43
N VAL A 608 2.68 -12.17 -22.33
CA VAL A 608 1.97 -12.18 -21.04
C VAL A 608 2.89 -11.71 -19.92
N PRO A 609 2.35 -11.05 -18.88
CA PRO A 609 3.13 -10.74 -17.70
C PRO A 609 3.55 -12.04 -17.00
N LYS A 610 4.72 -12.02 -16.35
CA LYS A 610 5.12 -13.08 -15.42
C LYS A 610 4.12 -13.16 -14.27
N SER A 611 3.78 -14.37 -13.82
CA SER A 611 2.90 -14.54 -12.67
C SER A 611 3.57 -14.03 -11.40
N GLY A 612 2.79 -13.42 -10.51
CA GLY A 612 3.25 -12.83 -9.26
C GLY A 612 4.30 -11.74 -9.45
N MET A 613 3.90 -10.54 -9.89
CA MET A 613 4.81 -9.40 -10.14
C MET A 613 5.79 -9.16 -8.98
N VAL A 614 5.29 -9.11 -7.74
CA VAL A 614 6.09 -8.90 -6.51
C VAL A 614 7.14 -10.01 -6.36
N LYS A 615 6.68 -11.27 -6.37
CA LYS A 615 7.56 -12.44 -6.29
C LYS A 615 8.63 -12.43 -7.39
N ALA A 616 8.28 -12.00 -8.61
CA ALA A 616 9.22 -11.86 -9.72
C ALA A 616 10.27 -10.76 -9.49
N LEU A 617 9.87 -9.58 -8.99
CA LEU A 617 10.78 -8.49 -8.63
C LEU A 617 11.82 -8.95 -7.59
N HIS A 618 11.37 -9.62 -6.51
CA HIS A 618 12.28 -10.13 -5.49
C HIS A 618 13.11 -11.34 -5.95
N ALA A 619 12.67 -12.09 -6.97
CA ALA A 619 13.40 -13.23 -7.53
C ALA A 619 14.48 -12.83 -8.56
N GLU A 620 14.28 -11.79 -9.38
CA GLU A 620 15.26 -11.37 -10.40
C GLU A 620 16.57 -10.85 -9.83
N LYS A 621 16.51 -10.33 -8.61
CA LYS A 621 17.67 -10.01 -7.76
C LYS A 621 18.63 -11.19 -7.59
N ARG A 622 18.15 -12.44 -7.70
CA ARG A 622 18.95 -13.68 -7.65
C ARG A 622 19.97 -13.80 -8.79
N LYS A 623 19.69 -13.23 -9.98
CA LYS A 623 20.53 -13.41 -11.18
C LYS A 623 21.63 -12.36 -11.34
N LYS A 624 21.55 -11.25 -10.62
CA LYS A 624 22.51 -10.12 -10.69
C LYS A 624 23.53 -10.10 -9.53
N LYS A 625 23.40 -11.04 -8.58
CA LYS A 625 24.46 -11.43 -7.63
C LYS A 625 25.19 -12.64 -8.20
#